data_AF-A0A7C7C500-F1
#
_entry.id   AF-A0A7C7C500-F1
#
_cell.length_a   1.000
_cell.length_b   1.000
_cell.length_c   1.000
_cell.angle_alpha   90.00
_cell.angle_beta   90.00
_cell.angle_gamma   90.00
#
_symmetry.space_group_name_H-M   'P 1'
#
loop_
_entity.id
_entity.type
_entity.pdbx_description
1 polymer ?
#
loop_
_entity_poly.entity_id
_entity_poly.type
_entity_poly.pdbx_seq_one_letter_code
_entity_poly.pdbx_strand_id
1 'polypeptide(L)'
;MKKQSSHKTLFIVVAIATPFLLNGVWGFSPHKELHAVAITALPPPLFGFYKTHQSEIIRRATDADKRKHGVNSEAAKHYIDLDQFREGVDQCGWYDACELYSEDTLQERGVLPWNIERVYRSLVIELSNSGLKGDTTASLNRILRLSADLGHYIGDAHVPLHTTSNYNGQTTGQFGIHALWETHVYETSRDSWSGKRVQATYIKDLRKWIWDVIYDSHSDVEEVLYKERIIREKPDAPEGWGYRTRGRTLALIPTPAFCEEYGKAMGGMVERRFYLSAEGIASVWYSAWVDAGAPNLSRDFSLTKQKKCIKDTSHVILKIKRELIRFYLGLVPNQQELDEDDQ
;
A
#
# COMPACT_ATOMS: atom_id res chain seq x y z
N MET A 1 -36.85 25.66 64.66
CA MET A 1 -36.15 24.36 64.47
C MET A 1 -36.14 24.04 62.98
N LYS A 2 -35.07 24.42 62.25
CA LYS A 2 -34.95 24.25 60.80
C LYS A 2 -34.19 22.96 60.49
N LYS A 3 -34.77 22.14 59.61
CA LYS A 3 -34.31 20.82 59.17
C LYS A 3 -33.14 21.00 58.18
N GLN A 4 -31.98 20.41 58.49
CA GLN A 4 -30.85 20.29 57.55
C GLN A 4 -31.20 19.28 56.45
N SER A 5 -30.95 19.65 55.19
CA SER A 5 -30.94 18.72 54.06
C SER A 5 -29.54 18.71 53.45
N SER A 6 -28.97 17.51 53.43
CA SER A 6 -27.66 17.15 52.88
C SER A 6 -27.61 17.43 51.37
N HIS A 7 -26.65 18.25 50.93
CA HIS A 7 -26.27 18.34 49.52
C HIS A 7 -25.26 17.24 49.22
N LYS A 8 -25.67 16.24 48.43
CA LYS A 8 -24.75 15.28 47.80
C LYS A 8 -24.10 15.98 46.61
N THR A 9 -22.81 16.30 46.72
CA THR A 9 -22.00 16.80 45.60
C THR A 9 -21.79 15.67 44.60
N LEU A 10 -22.47 15.75 43.46
CA LEU A 10 -22.27 14.85 42.32
C LEU A 10 -21.02 15.32 41.56
N PHE A 11 -19.92 14.56 41.65
CA PHE A 11 -18.78 14.76 40.77
C PHE A 11 -19.17 14.32 39.36
N ILE A 12 -19.46 15.28 38.49
CA ILE A 12 -19.54 15.04 37.05
C ILE A 12 -18.10 14.90 36.55
N VAL A 13 -17.65 13.67 36.37
CA VAL A 13 -16.47 13.39 35.55
C VAL A 13 -16.88 13.70 34.11
N VAL A 14 -16.50 14.88 33.63
CA VAL A 14 -16.54 15.20 32.21
C VAL A 14 -15.47 14.34 31.55
N ALA A 15 -15.87 13.15 31.10
CA ALA A 15 -15.08 12.40 30.14
C ALA A 15 -15.02 13.24 28.87
N ILE A 16 -13.89 13.93 28.66
CA ILE A 16 -13.54 14.50 27.36
C ILE A 16 -13.29 13.29 26.46
N ALA A 17 -14.37 12.75 25.90
CA ALA A 17 -14.28 11.92 24.71
C ALA A 17 -13.79 12.85 23.61
N THR A 18 -12.47 12.94 23.43
CA THR A 18 -11.88 13.53 22.24
C THR A 18 -12.39 12.71 21.07
N PRO A 19 -13.20 13.29 20.17
CA PRO A 19 -13.50 12.60 18.93
C PRO A 19 -12.19 12.63 18.14
N PHE A 20 -11.55 11.46 18.00
CA PHE A 20 -10.59 11.20 16.93
C PHE A 20 -11.37 11.16 15.59
N LEU A 21 -12.04 12.27 15.28
CA LEU A 21 -12.16 12.70 13.91
C LEU A 21 -10.77 13.16 13.54
N LEU A 22 -10.25 12.69 12.41
CA LEU A 22 -9.70 13.54 11.36
C LEU A 22 -9.34 12.67 10.17
N ASN A 23 -10.13 12.84 9.11
CA ASN A 23 -9.92 12.33 7.77
C ASN A 23 -8.53 12.71 7.25
N GLY A 24 -7.64 11.72 7.11
CA GLY A 24 -6.38 11.85 6.39
C GLY A 24 -6.45 11.12 5.05
N VAL A 25 -6.97 11.76 4.01
CA VAL A 25 -6.99 11.22 2.63
C VAL A 25 -5.58 11.02 2.03
N TRP A 26 -4.53 11.34 2.80
CA TRP A 26 -3.18 11.58 2.29
C TRP A 26 -2.13 10.57 2.76
N GLY A 27 -2.28 9.93 3.94
CA GLY A 27 -1.46 8.74 4.31
C GLY A 27 -1.70 7.53 3.39
N PHE A 28 -2.77 7.58 2.62
CA PHE A 28 -3.22 6.57 1.64
C PHE A 28 -2.71 6.80 0.22
N SER A 29 -2.01 7.92 -0.02
CA SER A 29 -1.58 8.30 -1.37
C SER A 29 -0.62 7.30 -2.01
N PRO A 30 0.40 6.77 -1.29
CA PRO A 30 1.33 5.81 -1.86
C PRO A 30 0.62 4.57 -2.41
N HIS A 31 -0.26 3.92 -1.63
CA HIS A 31 -0.99 2.73 -2.09
C HIS A 31 -1.84 3.00 -3.34
N LYS A 32 -2.53 4.14 -3.42
CA LYS A 32 -3.31 4.50 -4.62
C LYS A 32 -2.43 4.62 -5.85
N GLU A 33 -1.26 5.23 -5.69
CA GLU A 33 -0.34 5.44 -6.80
C GLU A 33 0.38 4.16 -7.20
N LEU A 34 0.77 3.32 -6.24
CA LEU A 34 1.26 1.97 -6.48
C LEU A 34 0.31 1.17 -7.37
N HIS A 35 -0.99 1.19 -7.09
CA HIS A 35 -1.99 0.54 -7.94
C HIS A 35 -2.05 1.15 -9.34
N ALA A 36 -1.97 2.48 -9.45
CA ALA A 36 -1.99 3.15 -10.74
C ALA A 36 -0.77 2.77 -11.61
N VAL A 37 0.42 2.72 -11.02
CA VAL A 37 1.66 2.30 -11.68
C VAL A 37 1.64 0.80 -12.00
N ALA A 38 1.16 -0.04 -11.08
CA ALA A 38 1.04 -1.47 -11.33
C ALA A 38 0.14 -1.78 -12.54
N ILE A 39 -0.95 -1.03 -12.72
CA ILE A 39 -1.84 -1.19 -13.89
C ILE A 39 -1.07 -0.93 -15.19
N THR A 40 -0.14 0.03 -15.25
CA THR A 40 0.62 0.32 -16.47
C THR A 40 1.69 -0.73 -16.79
N ALA A 41 2.05 -1.57 -15.81
CA ALA A 41 3.04 -2.63 -15.94
C ALA A 41 2.47 -3.95 -16.49
N LEU A 42 1.14 -4.06 -16.62
CA LEU A 42 0.46 -5.29 -17.02
C LEU A 42 0.62 -5.59 -18.52
N PRO A 43 0.69 -6.88 -18.92
CA PRO A 43 0.76 -7.25 -20.33
C PRO A 43 -0.57 -6.96 -21.05
N PRO A 44 -0.57 -6.80 -22.39
CA PRO A 44 -1.74 -6.39 -23.16
C PRO A 44 -3.05 -7.15 -22.88
N PRO A 45 -3.06 -8.50 -22.69
CA PRO A 45 -4.28 -9.25 -22.41
C PRO A 45 -4.98 -8.83 -21.11
N LEU A 46 -4.20 -8.39 -20.11
CA LEU A 46 -4.69 -8.06 -18.78
C LEU A 46 -4.85 -6.54 -18.59
N PHE A 47 -3.97 -5.76 -19.25
CA PHE A 47 -3.97 -4.30 -19.20
C PHE A 47 -5.35 -3.70 -19.51
N GLY A 48 -6.02 -4.18 -20.57
CA GLY A 48 -7.33 -3.65 -20.97
C GLY A 48 -8.38 -3.73 -19.85
N PHE A 49 -8.43 -4.84 -19.11
CA PHE A 49 -9.38 -5.07 -18.01
C PHE A 49 -9.09 -4.12 -16.85
N TYR A 50 -7.87 -4.14 -16.35
CA TYR A 50 -7.46 -3.30 -15.22
C TYR A 50 -7.55 -1.81 -15.57
N LYS A 51 -7.22 -1.42 -16.81
CA LYS A 51 -7.34 -0.03 -17.27
C LYS A 51 -8.79 0.44 -17.30
N THR A 52 -9.72 -0.42 -17.74
CA THR A 52 -11.15 -0.13 -17.76
C THR A 52 -11.71 0.11 -16.36
N HIS A 53 -11.23 -0.64 -15.36
CA HIS A 53 -11.70 -0.58 -13.98
C HIS A 53 -10.78 0.21 -13.03
N GLN A 54 -9.77 0.91 -13.57
CA GLN A 54 -8.70 1.56 -12.79
C GLN A 54 -9.24 2.48 -11.68
N SER A 55 -10.31 3.24 -11.95
CA SER A 55 -10.87 4.18 -10.97
C SER A 55 -11.38 3.46 -9.73
N GLU A 56 -11.97 2.28 -9.91
CA GLU A 56 -12.49 1.48 -8.80
C GLU A 56 -11.37 0.80 -8.03
N ILE A 57 -10.39 0.22 -8.74
CA ILE A 57 -9.21 -0.41 -8.11
C ILE A 57 -8.44 0.61 -7.28
N ILE A 58 -8.12 1.78 -7.84
CA ILE A 58 -7.40 2.86 -7.14
C ILE A 58 -8.22 3.40 -5.96
N ARG A 59 -9.55 3.52 -6.10
CA ARG A 59 -10.41 3.97 -4.99
C ARG A 59 -10.36 2.98 -3.81
N ARG A 60 -10.31 1.68 -4.12
CA ARG A 60 -10.29 0.58 -3.15
C ARG A 60 -8.91 0.24 -2.60
N ALA A 61 -7.83 0.81 -3.17
CA ALA A 61 -6.45 0.55 -2.77
C ALA A 61 -6.14 0.75 -1.28
N THR A 62 -7.01 1.45 -0.53
CA THR A 62 -6.87 1.68 0.91
C THR A 62 -8.07 1.19 1.72
N ASP A 63 -8.91 0.34 1.14
CA ASP A 63 -10.03 -0.25 1.86
C ASP A 63 -9.56 -1.21 2.97
N ALA A 64 -8.39 -1.86 2.81
CA ALA A 64 -7.79 -2.70 3.84
C ALA A 64 -7.46 -1.90 5.12
N ASP A 65 -6.74 -0.79 5.00
CA ASP A 65 -6.51 0.11 6.14
C ASP A 65 -7.80 0.59 6.80
N LYS A 66 -8.81 0.97 6.00
CA LYS A 66 -10.10 1.43 6.56
C LYS A 66 -10.79 0.33 7.36
N ARG A 67 -10.61 -0.94 6.99
CA ARG A 67 -11.21 -2.08 7.72
C ARG A 67 -10.61 -2.26 9.11
N LYS A 68 -9.38 -1.78 9.39
CA LYS A 68 -8.75 -1.81 10.73
C LYS A 68 -9.64 -1.18 11.82
N HIS A 69 -10.48 -0.20 11.45
CA HIS A 69 -11.37 0.48 12.40
C HIS A 69 -12.64 -0.31 12.78
N GLY A 70 -12.96 -1.41 12.10
CA GLY A 70 -14.21 -2.16 12.31
C GLY A 70 -14.08 -3.67 12.24
N VAL A 71 -12.91 -4.21 11.89
CA VAL A 71 -12.64 -5.65 11.80
C VAL A 71 -11.40 -5.95 12.63
N ASN A 72 -11.59 -6.57 13.81
CA ASN A 72 -10.52 -6.81 14.78
C ASN A 72 -9.33 -7.58 14.18
N SER A 73 -9.59 -8.57 13.33
CA SER A 73 -8.55 -9.38 12.69
C SER A 73 -7.89 -8.73 11.47
N GLU A 74 -8.30 -7.52 11.08
CA GLU A 74 -7.70 -6.86 9.92
C GLU A 74 -6.29 -6.37 10.23
N ALA A 75 -6.05 -5.79 11.40
CA ALA A 75 -4.77 -5.16 11.73
C ALA A 75 -3.58 -6.10 11.51
N ALA A 76 -3.67 -7.34 12.00
CA ALA A 76 -2.65 -8.38 11.86
C ALA A 76 -2.31 -8.73 10.40
N LYS A 77 -3.18 -8.43 9.44
CA LYS A 77 -2.95 -8.78 8.02
C LYS A 77 -1.98 -7.85 7.30
N HIS A 78 -1.57 -6.76 7.93
CA HIS A 78 -0.73 -5.73 7.31
C HIS A 78 0.76 -5.87 7.68
N TYR A 79 1.11 -6.68 8.67
CA TYR A 79 2.48 -6.77 9.15
C TYR A 79 2.88 -8.21 9.49
N ILE A 80 4.17 -8.39 9.73
CA ILE A 80 4.75 -9.57 10.39
C ILE A 80 5.95 -9.12 11.22
N ASP A 81 5.91 -9.35 12.52
CA ASP A 81 6.99 -8.97 13.45
C ASP A 81 8.08 -10.05 13.46
N LEU A 82 8.93 -10.07 12.42
CA LEU A 82 9.94 -11.12 12.24
C LEU A 82 10.87 -11.29 13.45
N ASP A 83 11.19 -10.21 14.15
CA ASP A 83 12.04 -10.20 15.34
C ASP A 83 11.41 -10.89 16.56
N GLN A 84 10.13 -11.26 16.48
CA GLN A 84 9.41 -12.00 17.53
C GLN A 84 9.37 -13.52 17.29
N PHE A 85 9.88 -14.03 16.15
CA PHE A 85 9.86 -15.46 15.79
C PHE A 85 11.22 -16.13 16.03
N ARG A 86 11.42 -16.69 17.23
CA ARG A 86 12.71 -17.27 17.68
C ARG A 86 13.14 -18.55 16.94
N GLU A 87 12.19 -19.39 16.55
CA GLU A 87 12.41 -20.67 15.86
C GLU A 87 12.41 -20.52 14.33
N GLY A 88 12.19 -19.29 13.82
CA GLY A 88 11.96 -19.03 12.40
C GLY A 88 10.53 -19.36 11.97
N VAL A 89 10.07 -18.71 10.90
CA VAL A 89 8.78 -18.96 10.22
C VAL A 89 8.96 -18.93 8.70
N ASP A 90 10.20 -19.01 8.22
CA ASP A 90 10.52 -18.81 6.82
C ASP A 90 9.87 -19.87 5.93
N GLN A 91 9.21 -19.41 4.87
CA GLN A 91 8.66 -20.27 3.80
C GLN A 91 7.67 -21.35 4.25
N CYS A 92 7.19 -21.29 5.49
CA CYS A 92 6.25 -22.25 6.02
C CYS A 92 4.80 -21.91 5.60
N GLY A 93 3.97 -22.95 5.41
CA GLY A 93 2.54 -22.77 5.20
C GLY A 93 1.84 -22.33 6.47
N TRP A 94 0.58 -21.88 6.36
CA TRP A 94 -0.21 -21.47 7.54
C TRP A 94 -0.29 -22.56 8.62
N TYR A 95 -0.53 -23.81 8.22
CA TYR A 95 -0.66 -24.92 9.16
C TYR A 95 0.67 -25.24 9.87
N ASP A 96 1.77 -25.27 9.14
CA ASP A 96 3.11 -25.47 9.70
C ASP A 96 3.46 -24.33 10.69
N ALA A 97 3.13 -23.08 10.35
CA ALA A 97 3.31 -21.93 11.24
C ALA A 97 2.48 -22.06 12.53
N CYS A 98 1.24 -22.56 12.41
CA CYS A 98 0.37 -22.79 13.56
C CYS A 98 0.89 -23.91 14.47
N GLU A 99 1.56 -24.93 13.94
CA GLU A 99 2.20 -25.98 14.75
C GLU A 99 3.35 -25.43 15.58
N LEU A 100 4.12 -24.47 15.03
CA LEU A 100 5.24 -23.83 15.72
C LEU A 100 4.79 -22.79 16.76
N TYR A 101 3.81 -21.94 16.43
CA TYR A 101 3.49 -20.77 17.25
C TYR A 101 2.06 -20.70 17.76
N SER A 102 1.12 -21.56 17.33
CA SER A 102 -0.33 -21.40 17.51
C SER A 102 -0.94 -20.21 16.76
N GLU A 103 -2.22 -20.31 16.39
CA GLU A 103 -2.94 -19.27 15.64
C GLU A 103 -2.98 -17.92 16.40
N ASP A 104 -3.22 -17.94 17.71
CA ASP A 104 -3.32 -16.71 18.51
C ASP A 104 -2.01 -15.91 18.50
N THR A 105 -0.87 -16.61 18.60
CA THR A 105 0.45 -15.96 18.55
C THR A 105 0.76 -15.43 17.15
N LEU A 106 0.37 -16.14 16.09
CA LEU A 106 0.52 -15.64 14.72
C LEU A 106 -0.33 -14.38 14.51
N GLN A 107 -1.57 -14.34 15.02
CA GLN A 107 -2.42 -13.15 14.92
C GLN A 107 -1.83 -11.96 15.70
N GLU A 108 -1.22 -12.19 16.86
CA GLU A 108 -0.57 -11.14 17.63
C GLU A 108 0.66 -10.57 16.89
N ARG A 109 1.48 -11.45 16.31
CA ARG A 109 2.74 -11.10 15.63
C ARG A 109 2.58 -10.75 14.16
N GLY A 110 1.36 -10.74 13.64
CA GLY A 110 1.08 -10.41 12.25
C GLY A 110 1.13 -11.61 11.32
N VAL A 111 0.22 -11.60 10.35
CA VAL A 111 -0.08 -12.70 9.42
C VAL A 111 0.00 -12.30 7.95
N LEU A 112 0.69 -11.19 7.65
CA LEU A 112 0.83 -10.66 6.29
C LEU A 112 1.16 -11.71 5.21
N PRO A 113 2.20 -12.58 5.35
CA PRO A 113 2.55 -13.53 4.29
C PRO A 113 1.42 -14.51 3.95
N TRP A 114 0.80 -15.10 4.98
CA TRP A 114 -0.29 -16.05 4.80
C TRP A 114 -1.57 -15.37 4.33
N ASN A 115 -1.80 -14.12 4.72
CA ASN A 115 -2.91 -13.33 4.20
C ASN A 115 -2.74 -13.04 2.71
N ILE A 116 -1.53 -12.69 2.24
CA ILE A 116 -1.24 -12.52 0.80
C ILE A 116 -1.55 -13.82 0.06
N GLU A 117 -1.06 -14.97 0.51
CA GLU A 117 -1.37 -16.28 -0.10
C GLU A 117 -2.89 -16.53 -0.18
N ARG A 118 -3.63 -16.26 0.90
CA ARG A 118 -5.08 -16.46 0.96
C ARG A 118 -5.83 -15.58 -0.04
N VAL A 119 -5.49 -14.29 -0.08
CA VAL A 119 -6.15 -13.32 -0.99
C VAL A 119 -5.80 -13.64 -2.44
N TYR A 120 -4.54 -14.02 -2.71
CA TYR A 120 -4.11 -14.48 -4.03
C TYR A 120 -4.91 -15.69 -4.52
N ARG A 121 -5.01 -16.75 -3.71
CA ARG A 121 -5.79 -17.96 -4.06
C ARG A 121 -7.25 -17.62 -4.31
N SER A 122 -7.82 -16.71 -3.51
CA SER A 122 -9.18 -16.22 -3.72
C SER A 122 -9.33 -15.49 -5.05
N LEU A 123 -8.35 -14.66 -5.44
CA LEU A 123 -8.34 -13.97 -6.72
C LEU A 123 -8.23 -14.95 -7.89
N VAL A 124 -7.36 -15.97 -7.80
CA VAL A 124 -7.24 -17.04 -8.81
C VAL A 124 -8.59 -17.74 -9.03
N ILE A 125 -9.25 -18.14 -7.93
CA ILE A 125 -10.56 -18.81 -7.99
C ILE A 125 -11.59 -17.90 -8.67
N GLU A 126 -11.70 -16.64 -8.25
CA GLU A 126 -12.68 -15.71 -8.83
C GLU A 126 -12.38 -15.40 -10.30
N LEU A 127 -11.12 -15.27 -10.69
CA LEU A 127 -10.72 -15.11 -12.09
C LEU A 127 -11.05 -16.36 -12.91
N SER A 128 -10.84 -17.58 -12.38
CA SER A 128 -11.15 -18.83 -13.10
C SER A 128 -12.64 -18.98 -13.43
N ASN A 129 -13.49 -18.27 -12.68
CA ASN A 129 -14.93 -18.22 -12.92
C ASN A 129 -15.35 -17.15 -13.95
N SER A 130 -14.44 -16.27 -14.39
CA SER A 130 -14.74 -15.25 -15.40
C SER A 130 -15.15 -15.89 -16.74
N GLY A 131 -16.17 -15.33 -17.37
CA GLY A 131 -16.69 -15.82 -18.65
C GLY A 131 -17.67 -17.00 -18.57
N LEU A 132 -17.89 -17.57 -17.37
CA LEU A 132 -18.96 -18.53 -17.12
C LEU A 132 -20.34 -17.82 -17.06
N LYS A 133 -21.43 -18.55 -17.36
CA LYS A 133 -22.80 -18.04 -17.25
C LYS A 133 -23.16 -17.88 -15.77
N GLY A 134 -23.37 -16.66 -15.28
CA GLY A 134 -23.70 -16.35 -13.87
C GLY A 134 -23.78 -14.85 -13.58
N ASP A 135 -23.90 -14.45 -12.31
CA ASP A 135 -23.88 -13.04 -11.90
C ASP A 135 -22.49 -12.42 -12.09
N THR A 136 -22.26 -11.93 -13.31
CA THR A 136 -21.02 -11.28 -13.73
C THR A 136 -20.71 -10.02 -12.93
N THR A 137 -21.71 -9.37 -12.32
CA THR A 137 -21.52 -8.13 -11.56
C THR A 137 -20.95 -8.43 -10.17
N ALA A 138 -21.48 -9.44 -9.49
CA ALA A 138 -20.93 -9.87 -8.20
C ALA A 138 -19.51 -10.41 -8.35
N SER A 139 -19.26 -11.21 -9.39
CA SER A 139 -17.93 -11.74 -9.72
C SER A 139 -16.93 -10.62 -10.03
N LEU A 140 -17.31 -9.65 -10.87
CA LEU A 140 -16.47 -8.49 -11.16
C LEU A 140 -16.13 -7.71 -9.89
N ASN A 141 -17.11 -7.39 -9.06
CA ASN A 141 -16.86 -6.65 -7.81
C ASN A 141 -15.93 -7.40 -6.87
N ARG A 142 -16.00 -8.74 -6.80
CA ARG A 142 -15.07 -9.56 -6.02
C ARG A 142 -13.67 -9.51 -6.59
N ILE A 143 -13.50 -9.65 -7.91
CA ILE A 143 -12.19 -9.51 -8.58
C ILE A 143 -11.59 -8.13 -8.27
N LEU A 144 -12.33 -7.04 -8.49
CA LEU A 144 -11.83 -5.69 -8.26
C LEU A 144 -11.44 -5.44 -6.80
N ARG A 145 -12.23 -5.99 -5.85
CA ARG A 145 -11.92 -5.91 -4.42
C ARG A 145 -10.66 -6.72 -4.09
N LEU A 146 -10.60 -7.98 -4.52
CA LEU A 146 -9.47 -8.87 -4.23
C LEU A 146 -8.17 -8.34 -4.86
N SER A 147 -8.23 -7.80 -6.08
CA SER A 147 -7.08 -7.14 -6.73
C SER A 147 -6.59 -5.95 -5.91
N ALA A 148 -7.50 -5.10 -5.41
CA ALA A 148 -7.12 -3.94 -4.61
C ALA A 148 -6.60 -4.33 -3.21
N ASP A 149 -7.22 -5.30 -2.56
CA ASP A 149 -6.77 -5.82 -1.26
C ASP A 149 -5.40 -6.50 -1.41
N LEU A 150 -5.21 -7.34 -2.43
CA LEU A 150 -3.92 -7.97 -2.72
C LEU A 150 -2.84 -6.93 -3.00
N GLY A 151 -3.15 -5.93 -3.82
CA GLY A 151 -2.21 -4.86 -4.14
C GLY A 151 -1.82 -4.04 -2.91
N HIS A 152 -2.75 -3.86 -1.97
CA HIS A 152 -2.47 -3.22 -0.69
C HIS A 152 -1.45 -4.03 0.14
N TYR A 153 -1.73 -5.31 0.38
CA TYR A 153 -0.85 -6.16 1.19
C TYR A 153 0.53 -6.39 0.55
N ILE A 154 0.64 -6.42 -0.78
CA ILE A 154 1.95 -6.41 -1.45
C ILE A 154 2.69 -5.09 -1.22
N GLY A 155 1.98 -3.95 -1.20
CA GLY A 155 2.55 -2.67 -0.82
C GLY A 155 3.14 -2.72 0.59
N ASP A 156 2.37 -3.20 1.57
CA ASP A 156 2.81 -3.34 2.97
C ASP A 156 4.05 -4.25 3.10
N ALA A 157 4.10 -5.37 2.36
CA ALA A 157 5.24 -6.29 2.38
C ALA A 157 6.57 -5.66 1.91
N HIS A 158 6.50 -4.56 1.15
CA HIS A 158 7.66 -3.80 0.70
C HIS A 158 8.05 -2.66 1.65
N VAL A 159 7.33 -2.47 2.76
CA VAL A 159 7.66 -1.47 3.76
C VAL A 159 8.50 -2.13 4.86
N PRO A 160 9.77 -1.73 5.07
CA PRO A 160 10.62 -2.33 6.10
C PRO A 160 9.96 -2.34 7.49
N LEU A 161 9.29 -1.25 7.84
CA LEU A 161 8.65 -1.07 9.14
C LEU A 161 7.39 -1.93 9.35
N HIS A 162 6.83 -2.59 8.33
CA HIS A 162 5.77 -3.60 8.51
C HIS A 162 6.33 -5.01 8.77
N THR A 163 7.65 -5.13 8.92
CA THR A 163 8.33 -6.43 9.15
C THR A 163 8.98 -6.54 10.53
N THR A 164 8.69 -5.62 11.46
CA THR A 164 9.32 -5.58 12.79
C THR A 164 8.38 -5.07 13.88
N SER A 165 8.51 -5.61 15.10
CA SER A 165 7.78 -5.14 16.26
C SER A 165 8.20 -3.73 16.72
N ASN A 166 9.27 -3.16 16.16
CA ASN A 166 9.66 -1.75 16.35
C ASN A 166 9.13 -0.84 15.22
N TYR A 167 7.98 -1.20 14.63
CA TYR A 167 7.42 -0.56 13.43
C TYR A 167 7.32 0.97 13.48
N ASN A 168 7.16 1.58 14.66
CA ASN A 168 7.04 3.01 14.83
C ASN A 168 8.15 3.60 15.71
N GLY A 169 9.27 2.89 15.88
CA GLY A 169 10.40 3.36 16.68
C GLY A 169 10.15 3.37 18.19
N GLN A 170 9.10 2.69 18.66
CA GLN A 170 8.68 2.68 20.06
C GLN A 170 9.72 2.07 21.03
N THR A 171 10.59 1.19 20.55
CA THR A 171 11.65 0.58 21.39
C THR A 171 12.98 1.31 21.26
N THR A 172 13.14 2.20 20.27
CA THR A 172 14.38 2.95 20.00
C THR A 172 14.25 4.46 20.19
N GLY A 173 13.10 4.95 20.64
CA GLY A 173 12.85 6.37 20.89
C GLY A 173 12.62 7.20 19.62
N GLN A 174 12.19 6.58 18.53
CA GLN A 174 12.01 7.19 17.21
C GLN A 174 10.51 7.24 16.82
N PHE A 175 9.66 7.54 17.80
CA PHE A 175 8.21 7.57 17.65
C PHE A 175 7.77 8.41 16.43
N GLY A 176 7.04 7.79 15.51
CA GLY A 176 6.55 8.43 14.29
C GLY A 176 7.37 8.11 13.03
N ILE A 177 8.43 7.32 13.14
CA ILE A 177 9.26 6.93 11.98
C ILE A 177 8.46 6.18 10.91
N HIS A 178 7.40 5.46 11.28
CA HIS A 178 6.51 4.79 10.34
C HIS A 178 5.88 5.77 9.35
N ALA A 179 5.22 6.80 9.88
CA ALA A 179 4.60 7.84 9.05
C ALA A 179 5.64 8.69 8.33
N LEU A 180 6.81 8.91 8.93
CA LEU A 180 7.93 9.59 8.28
C LEU A 180 8.32 8.87 6.98
N TRP A 181 8.60 7.57 7.06
CA TRP A 181 9.06 6.77 5.92
C TRP A 181 7.96 6.58 4.87
N GLU A 182 6.77 6.11 5.29
CA GLU A 182 5.73 5.67 4.36
C GLU A 182 4.99 6.84 3.71
N THR A 183 4.74 7.91 4.47
CA THR A 183 3.93 9.05 4.01
C THR A 183 4.79 10.25 3.69
N HIS A 184 5.62 10.72 4.62
CA HIS A 184 6.14 12.08 4.54
C HIS A 184 7.36 12.22 3.62
N VAL A 185 8.26 11.24 3.60
CA VAL A 185 9.35 11.19 2.61
C VAL A 185 8.77 11.03 1.20
N TYR A 186 7.78 10.16 1.03
CA TYR A 186 7.05 10.01 -0.22
C TYR A 186 6.46 11.36 -0.68
N GLU A 187 5.61 11.99 0.13
CA GLU A 187 4.94 13.25 -0.24
C GLU A 187 5.94 14.38 -0.56
N THR A 188 7.09 14.40 0.10
CA THR A 188 8.11 15.45 -0.08
C THR A 188 8.95 15.22 -1.33
N SER A 189 9.25 13.97 -1.68
CA SER A 189 10.19 13.63 -2.76
C SER A 189 9.53 13.11 -4.04
N ARG A 190 8.26 12.69 -4.01
CA ARG A 190 7.64 11.99 -5.14
C ARG A 190 7.67 12.79 -6.45
N ASP A 191 7.49 14.11 -6.40
CA ASP A 191 7.49 14.95 -7.61
C ASP A 191 8.89 15.06 -8.27
N SER A 192 9.98 14.67 -7.59
CA SER A 192 11.35 14.69 -8.13
C SER A 192 11.85 13.33 -8.64
N TRP A 193 11.08 12.26 -8.45
CA TRP A 193 11.51 10.90 -8.83
C TRP A 193 11.59 10.71 -10.34
N SER A 194 12.56 9.91 -10.75
CA SER A 194 12.69 9.51 -12.15
C SER A 194 11.60 8.50 -12.48
N GLY A 195 10.72 8.80 -13.43
CA GLY A 195 9.64 7.89 -13.81
C GLY A 195 10.19 6.55 -14.32
N LYS A 196 10.28 5.54 -13.45
CA LYS A 196 10.80 4.22 -13.80
C LYS A 196 9.71 3.37 -14.45
N ARG A 197 10.06 2.69 -15.55
CA ARG A 197 9.20 1.66 -16.14
C ARG A 197 9.34 0.37 -15.32
N VAL A 198 8.21 -0.20 -14.95
CA VAL A 198 8.08 -1.53 -14.34
C VAL A 198 7.32 -2.46 -15.29
N GLN A 199 7.52 -3.76 -15.15
CA GLN A 199 6.85 -4.78 -15.99
C GLN A 199 6.46 -5.98 -15.14
N ALA A 200 5.23 -6.46 -15.30
CA ALA A 200 4.78 -7.66 -14.61
C ALA A 200 5.56 -8.90 -15.07
N THR A 201 5.97 -9.73 -14.11
CA THR A 201 6.59 -11.04 -14.35
C THR A 201 5.76 -12.15 -13.73
N TYR A 202 5.83 -13.35 -14.31
CA TYR A 202 5.13 -14.50 -13.74
C TYR A 202 5.92 -15.04 -12.53
N ILE A 203 5.24 -15.19 -11.41
CA ILE A 203 5.79 -15.70 -10.15
C ILE A 203 5.47 -17.19 -10.08
N LYS A 204 6.50 -18.03 -10.32
CA LYS A 204 6.36 -19.49 -10.33
C LYS A 204 6.08 -20.08 -8.93
N ASP A 205 6.76 -19.56 -7.92
CA ASP A 205 6.57 -19.95 -6.53
C ASP A 205 6.17 -18.72 -5.72
N LEU A 206 4.86 -18.56 -5.54
CA LEU A 206 4.30 -17.39 -4.86
C LEU A 206 4.77 -17.32 -3.40
N ARG A 207 4.78 -18.46 -2.69
CA ARG A 207 5.16 -18.46 -1.27
C ARG A 207 6.59 -18.01 -1.13
N LYS A 208 7.50 -18.64 -1.87
CA LYS A 208 8.91 -18.26 -1.83
C LYS A 208 9.09 -16.77 -2.14
N TRP A 209 8.42 -16.28 -3.18
CA TRP A 209 8.49 -14.87 -3.57
C TRP A 209 7.98 -13.92 -2.47
N ILE A 210 6.88 -14.24 -1.79
CA ILE A 210 6.35 -13.44 -0.67
C ILE A 210 7.40 -13.34 0.45
N TRP A 211 8.00 -14.46 0.84
CA TRP A 211 9.01 -14.48 1.89
C TRP A 211 10.29 -13.74 1.47
N ASP A 212 10.75 -13.92 0.23
CA ASP A 212 11.90 -13.18 -0.31
C ASP A 212 11.66 -11.65 -0.20
N VAL A 213 10.47 -11.16 -0.58
CA VAL A 213 10.10 -9.73 -0.46
C VAL A 213 10.11 -9.26 0.99
N ILE A 214 9.52 -10.04 1.91
CA ILE A 214 9.44 -9.67 3.33
C ILE A 214 10.83 -9.63 3.95
N TYR A 215 11.69 -10.62 3.69
CA TYR A 215 13.07 -10.63 4.22
C TYR A 215 13.93 -9.51 3.63
N ASP A 216 13.77 -9.25 2.33
CA ASP A 216 14.43 -8.12 1.69
C ASP A 216 14.02 -6.80 2.34
N SER A 217 12.72 -6.58 2.59
CA SER A 217 12.23 -5.41 3.35
C SER A 217 12.75 -5.37 4.78
N HIS A 218 12.80 -6.51 5.47
CA HIS A 218 13.31 -6.58 6.83
C HIS A 218 14.79 -6.22 6.94
N SER A 219 15.59 -6.56 5.94
CA SER A 219 17.01 -6.22 5.90
C SER A 219 17.29 -4.70 5.90
N ASP A 220 16.31 -3.89 5.50
CA ASP A 220 16.41 -2.42 5.51
C ASP A 220 16.03 -1.79 6.86
N VAL A 221 15.47 -2.54 7.82
CA VAL A 221 14.95 -1.99 9.10
C VAL A 221 16.04 -1.27 9.88
N GLU A 222 17.23 -1.86 10.00
CA GLU A 222 18.34 -1.24 10.73
C GLU A 222 18.81 0.05 10.06
N GLU A 223 18.87 0.08 8.72
CA GLU A 223 19.25 1.29 7.98
C GLU A 223 18.20 2.38 8.17
N VAL A 224 16.91 2.07 8.04
CA VAL A 224 15.80 3.00 8.28
C VAL A 224 15.93 3.66 9.67
N LEU A 225 16.13 2.87 10.72
CA LEU A 225 16.27 3.38 12.08
C LEU A 225 17.59 4.15 12.28
N TYR A 226 18.69 3.66 11.75
CA TYR A 226 20.00 4.30 11.88
C TYR A 226 20.03 5.68 11.20
N LYS A 227 19.51 5.78 9.97
CA LYS A 227 19.51 7.01 9.18
C LYS A 227 18.65 8.10 9.81
N GLU A 228 17.51 7.76 10.39
CA GLU A 228 16.69 8.74 11.11
C GLU A 228 17.46 9.30 12.30
N ARG A 229 18.11 8.42 13.08
CA ARG A 229 18.87 8.81 14.27
C ARG A 229 20.00 9.77 13.94
N ILE A 230 20.83 9.46 12.95
CA ILE A 230 21.96 10.34 12.60
C ILE A 230 21.50 11.70 12.06
N ILE A 231 20.36 11.78 11.37
CA ILE A 231 19.81 13.04 10.87
C ILE A 231 19.20 13.85 12.01
N ARG A 232 18.56 13.19 12.99
CA ARG A 232 18.02 13.83 14.19
C ARG A 232 19.10 14.37 15.13
N GLU A 233 20.26 13.71 15.18
CA GLU A 233 21.32 14.01 16.17
C GLU A 233 22.48 14.84 15.60
N LYS A 234 22.49 15.16 14.30
CA LYS A 234 23.54 15.99 13.71
C LYS A 234 23.49 17.44 14.25
N PRO A 235 24.64 18.14 14.37
CA PRO A 235 24.70 19.50 14.95
C PRO A 235 23.81 20.54 14.28
N ASP A 236 23.55 20.38 12.98
CA ASP A 236 22.73 21.24 12.13
C ASP A 236 21.41 20.55 11.71
N ALA A 237 20.88 19.65 12.56
CA ALA A 237 19.65 18.93 12.28
C ALA A 237 18.50 19.93 12.02
N PRO A 238 17.74 19.78 10.90
CA PRO A 238 16.52 20.54 10.74
C PRO A 238 15.54 20.17 11.85
N GLU A 239 14.61 21.07 12.17
CA GLU A 239 13.53 20.76 13.11
C GLU A 239 12.81 19.48 12.67
N GLY A 240 12.81 18.44 13.51
CA GLY A 240 12.26 17.15 13.12
C GLY A 240 10.74 17.20 12.90
N TRP A 241 10.01 17.86 13.81
CA TRP A 241 8.55 17.92 13.80
C TRP A 241 8.05 19.35 13.97
N GLY A 242 6.99 19.68 13.26
CA GLY A 242 6.32 20.98 13.34
C GLY A 242 4.81 20.86 13.17
N TYR A 243 4.07 21.79 13.76
CA TYR A 243 2.62 21.87 13.59
C TYR A 243 2.29 22.34 12.17
N ARG A 244 1.59 21.49 11.41
CA ARG A 244 1.21 21.78 10.02
C ARG A 244 -0.23 21.39 9.76
N THR A 245 -0.91 22.17 8.92
CA THR A 245 -2.29 21.90 8.54
C THR A 245 -2.35 20.86 7.42
N ARG A 246 -2.98 19.71 7.67
CA ARG A 246 -3.36 18.72 6.66
C ARG A 246 -4.88 18.75 6.46
N GLY A 247 -5.32 19.38 5.37
CA GLY A 247 -6.74 19.60 5.11
C GLY A 247 -7.34 20.57 6.13
N ARG A 248 -8.19 20.07 7.05
CA ARG A 248 -8.79 20.85 8.15
C ARG A 248 -8.16 20.57 9.51
N THR A 249 -7.15 19.72 9.55
CA THR A 249 -6.48 19.25 10.76
C THR A 249 -5.18 19.98 10.98
N LEU A 250 -4.92 20.51 12.18
CA LEU A 250 -3.57 20.83 12.61
C LEU A 250 -2.96 19.58 13.26
N ALA A 251 -1.79 19.14 12.80
CA ALA A 251 -1.10 17.97 13.35
C ALA A 251 0.39 18.25 13.52
N LEU A 252 0.99 17.65 14.56
CA LEU A 252 2.44 17.61 14.73
C LEU A 252 2.99 16.52 13.80
N ILE A 253 3.67 16.91 12.73
CA ILE A 253 4.18 15.99 11.70
C ILE A 253 5.63 16.36 11.33
N PRO A 254 6.37 15.46 10.66
CA PRO A 254 7.70 15.78 10.15
C PRO A 254 7.74 17.06 9.29
N THR A 255 8.79 17.84 9.47
CA THR A 255 9.00 19.03 8.64
C THR A 255 9.51 18.64 7.24
N PRO A 256 9.23 19.43 6.19
CA PRO A 256 9.76 19.14 4.85
C PRO A 256 11.29 19.04 4.82
N ALA A 257 11.98 19.89 5.59
CA ALA A 257 13.44 19.89 5.68
C ALA A 257 13.97 18.59 6.29
N PHE A 258 13.33 18.08 7.36
CA PHE A 258 13.71 16.79 7.94
C PHE A 258 13.42 15.63 6.97
N CYS A 259 12.26 15.63 6.30
CA CYS A 259 11.94 14.62 5.28
C CYS A 259 12.96 14.61 4.14
N GLU A 260 13.41 15.77 3.69
CA GLU A 260 14.40 15.90 2.61
C GLU A 260 15.77 15.35 3.04
N GLU A 261 16.27 15.76 4.22
CA GLU A 261 17.55 15.28 4.75
C GLU A 261 17.53 13.77 5.02
N TYR A 262 16.46 13.27 5.64
CA TYR A 262 16.28 11.84 5.86
C TYR A 262 16.15 11.08 4.54
N GLY A 263 15.35 11.56 3.58
CA GLY A 263 15.23 10.96 2.26
C GLY A 263 16.55 10.90 1.48
N LYS A 264 17.38 11.94 1.57
CA LYS A 264 18.75 11.94 1.02
C LYS A 264 19.63 10.91 1.71
N ALA A 265 19.58 10.82 3.04
CA ALA A 265 20.38 9.87 3.82
C ALA A 265 20.03 8.40 3.51
N MET A 266 18.75 8.14 3.19
CA MET A 266 18.23 6.85 2.72
C MET A 266 18.64 6.51 1.28
N GLY A 267 19.32 7.42 0.56
CA GLY A 267 19.92 7.16 -0.74
C GLY A 267 18.94 6.65 -1.80
N GLY A 268 17.69 7.13 -1.79
CA GLY A 268 16.65 6.70 -2.75
C GLY A 268 15.93 5.39 -2.41
N MET A 269 16.06 4.87 -1.18
CA MET A 269 15.38 3.63 -0.76
C MET A 269 13.86 3.68 -0.97
N VAL A 270 13.21 4.78 -0.58
CA VAL A 270 11.74 4.92 -0.69
C VAL A 270 11.28 4.84 -2.15
N GLU A 271 12.00 5.49 -3.09
CA GLU A 271 11.73 5.40 -4.53
C GLU A 271 11.94 3.97 -5.05
N ARG A 272 13.06 3.32 -4.68
CA ARG A 272 13.33 1.92 -5.07
C ARG A 272 12.23 0.98 -4.59
N ARG A 273 11.90 1.04 -3.29
CA ARG A 273 10.84 0.20 -2.68
C ARG A 273 9.50 0.45 -3.35
N PHE A 274 9.13 1.71 -3.62
CA PHE A 274 7.89 2.03 -4.34
C PHE A 274 7.80 1.33 -5.71
N TYR A 275 8.87 1.37 -6.52
CA TYR A 275 8.85 0.70 -7.83
C TYR A 275 8.88 -0.82 -7.71
N LEU A 276 9.60 -1.38 -6.73
CA LEU A 276 9.54 -2.82 -6.43
C LEU A 276 8.11 -3.24 -6.02
N SER A 277 7.43 -2.45 -5.19
CA SER A 277 6.04 -2.69 -4.82
C SER A 277 5.13 -2.66 -6.04
N ALA A 278 5.23 -1.64 -6.90
CA ALA A 278 4.38 -1.53 -8.08
C ALA A 278 4.59 -2.69 -9.06
N GLU A 279 5.84 -3.11 -9.26
CA GLU A 279 6.20 -4.28 -10.05
C GLU A 279 5.66 -5.57 -9.42
N GLY A 280 5.80 -5.73 -8.10
CA GLY A 280 5.28 -6.87 -7.35
C GLY A 280 3.75 -6.98 -7.44
N ILE A 281 3.03 -5.87 -7.28
CA ILE A 281 1.57 -5.81 -7.42
C ILE A 281 1.15 -6.26 -8.83
N ALA A 282 1.80 -5.74 -9.86
CA ALA A 282 1.51 -6.14 -11.23
C ALA A 282 1.81 -7.62 -11.48
N SER A 283 2.91 -8.11 -10.92
CA SER A 283 3.37 -9.50 -11.05
C SER A 283 2.42 -10.47 -10.36
N VAL A 284 1.91 -10.17 -9.15
CA VAL A 284 0.91 -11.03 -8.49
C VAL A 284 -0.43 -11.02 -9.21
N TRP A 285 -0.88 -9.88 -9.75
CA TRP A 285 -2.10 -9.84 -10.57
C TRP A 285 -1.96 -10.64 -11.86
N TYR A 286 -0.82 -10.49 -12.53
CA TYR A 286 -0.52 -11.25 -13.74
C TYR A 286 -0.44 -12.75 -13.45
N SER A 287 0.25 -13.13 -12.38
CA SER A 287 0.37 -14.53 -11.98
C SER A 287 -0.98 -15.14 -11.61
N ALA A 288 -1.81 -14.41 -10.85
CA ALA A 288 -3.15 -14.89 -10.50
C ALA A 288 -4.03 -15.12 -11.73
N TRP A 289 -3.89 -14.28 -12.77
CA TRP A 289 -4.59 -14.47 -14.04
C TRP A 289 -4.06 -15.67 -14.84
N VAL A 290 -2.73 -15.88 -14.88
CA VAL A 290 -2.14 -17.06 -15.52
C VAL A 290 -2.59 -18.34 -14.81
N ASP A 291 -2.51 -18.38 -13.49
CA ASP A 291 -2.88 -19.53 -12.66
C ASP A 291 -4.38 -19.83 -12.72
N ALA A 292 -5.21 -18.82 -13.02
CA ALA A 292 -6.63 -18.98 -13.29
C ALA A 292 -6.94 -19.57 -14.68
N GLY A 293 -5.91 -19.94 -15.47
CA GLY A 293 -6.06 -20.46 -16.83
C GLY A 293 -6.15 -19.36 -17.90
N ALA A 294 -5.66 -18.16 -17.61
CA ALA A 294 -5.66 -17.01 -18.52
C ALA A 294 -7.05 -16.70 -19.14
N PRO A 295 -8.11 -16.57 -18.31
CA PRO A 295 -9.47 -16.39 -18.80
C PRO A 295 -9.58 -15.11 -19.63
N ASN A 296 -10.45 -15.15 -20.66
CA ASN A 296 -10.71 -13.98 -21.49
C ASN A 296 -11.63 -13.00 -20.75
N LEU A 297 -11.02 -11.94 -20.19
CA LEU A 297 -11.73 -10.91 -19.42
C LEU A 297 -12.54 -9.92 -20.30
N SER A 298 -12.59 -10.12 -21.63
CA SER A 298 -13.22 -9.16 -22.53
C SER A 298 -14.74 -9.02 -22.38
N ARG A 299 -15.40 -10.07 -21.88
CA ARG A 299 -16.84 -10.02 -21.62
C ARG A 299 -17.17 -9.17 -20.38
N ASP A 300 -16.20 -9.00 -19.48
CA ASP A 300 -16.32 -8.21 -18.25
C ASP A 300 -16.07 -6.70 -18.48
N PHE A 301 -15.80 -6.28 -19.74
CA PHE A 301 -15.70 -4.86 -20.14
C PHE A 301 -17.04 -4.12 -20.13
N SER A 302 -18.17 -4.83 -20.25
CA SER A 302 -19.43 -4.21 -20.68
C SER A 302 -20.24 -3.50 -19.57
N LEU A 303 -19.80 -3.52 -18.32
CA LEU A 303 -20.56 -2.92 -17.21
C LEU A 303 -20.35 -1.40 -17.06
N THR A 304 -19.34 -0.81 -17.74
CA THR A 304 -19.03 0.63 -17.62
C THR A 304 -19.74 1.52 -18.64
N LYS A 305 -20.28 0.95 -19.73
CA LYS A 305 -20.98 1.75 -20.76
C LYS A 305 -22.31 2.34 -20.29
N GLN A 306 -22.90 1.82 -19.20
CA GLN A 306 -24.17 2.30 -18.63
C GLN A 306 -24.04 3.31 -17.46
N LYS A 307 -22.85 3.54 -16.90
CA LYS A 307 -22.65 4.50 -15.77
C LYS A 307 -21.95 5.79 -16.17
N LYS A 308 -22.11 6.24 -17.42
CA LYS A 308 -21.61 7.55 -17.87
C LYS A 308 -22.56 8.67 -17.40
N CYS A 309 -22.74 8.81 -16.08
CA CYS A 309 -23.24 10.03 -15.46
C CYS A 309 -22.86 10.07 -13.97
N ILE A 310 -21.59 10.29 -13.66
CA ILE A 310 -21.20 10.96 -12.41
C ILE A 310 -20.11 11.96 -12.79
N LYS A 311 -20.51 13.23 -12.88
CA LYS A 311 -19.58 14.35 -12.78
C LYS A 311 -19.09 14.39 -11.34
N ASP A 312 -17.77 14.34 -11.15
CA ASP A 312 -17.00 15.23 -10.27
C ASP A 312 -15.88 14.50 -9.50
N THR A 313 -14.63 14.62 -9.98
CA THR A 313 -13.40 14.60 -9.16
C THR A 313 -12.22 15.13 -10.02
N SER A 314 -12.01 16.45 -10.01
CA SER A 314 -11.42 17.15 -11.17
C SER A 314 -9.99 17.69 -11.02
N HIS A 315 -9.13 17.18 -10.14
CA HIS A 315 -7.71 17.58 -10.13
C HIS A 315 -6.71 16.42 -10.07
N VAL A 316 -6.91 15.43 -9.20
CA VAL A 316 -6.03 14.26 -9.10
C VAL A 316 -6.09 13.41 -10.38
N ILE A 317 -7.30 13.17 -10.90
CA ILE A 317 -7.50 12.45 -12.17
C ILE A 317 -6.87 13.22 -13.32
N LEU A 318 -6.91 14.56 -13.30
CA LEU A 318 -6.26 15.38 -14.32
C LEU A 318 -4.73 15.33 -14.26
N LYS A 319 -4.14 15.31 -13.04
CA LYS A 319 -2.70 15.11 -12.83
C LYS A 319 -2.27 13.73 -13.35
N ILE A 320 -2.96 12.67 -12.93
CA ILE A 320 -2.71 11.28 -13.38
C ILE A 320 -2.88 11.15 -14.90
N LYS A 321 -3.92 11.77 -15.48
CA LYS A 321 -4.16 11.74 -16.92
C LYS A 321 -3.06 12.47 -17.70
N ARG A 322 -2.53 13.59 -17.17
CA ARG A 322 -1.39 14.31 -17.77
C ARG A 322 -0.09 13.51 -17.68
N GLU A 323 0.16 12.84 -16.55
CA GLU A 323 1.33 11.97 -16.40
C GLU A 323 1.28 10.77 -17.33
N LEU A 324 0.10 10.15 -17.47
CA LEU A 324 -0.12 9.08 -18.44
C LEU A 324 0.07 9.55 -19.88
N ILE A 325 -0.39 10.75 -20.24
CA ILE A 325 -0.17 11.31 -21.58
C ILE A 325 1.33 11.54 -21.84
N ARG A 326 2.08 12.07 -20.87
CA ARG A 326 3.55 12.21 -20.99
C ARG A 326 4.24 10.86 -21.16
N PHE A 327 3.81 9.85 -20.40
CA PHE A 327 4.31 8.48 -20.54
C PHE A 327 4.03 7.91 -21.94
N TYR A 328 2.80 8.05 -22.47
CA TYR A 328 2.44 7.56 -23.81
C TYR A 328 3.13 8.33 -24.95
N LEU A 329 3.36 9.64 -24.80
CA LEU A 329 4.10 10.42 -25.79
C LEU A 329 5.60 10.05 -25.82
N GLY A 330 6.15 9.52 -24.72
CA GLY A 330 7.47 8.90 -24.69
C GLY A 330 7.55 7.49 -25.27
N LEU A 331 6.42 6.90 -25.71
CA LEU A 331 6.36 5.57 -26.36
C LEU A 331 6.39 5.65 -27.89
N VAL A 332 6.30 6.84 -28.48
CA VAL A 332 6.40 7.02 -29.93
C VAL A 332 7.89 7.21 -30.25
N PRO A 333 8.55 6.27 -30.95
CA PRO A 333 9.88 6.53 -31.49
C PRO A 333 9.77 7.76 -32.39
N ASN A 334 10.72 8.69 -32.28
CA ASN A 334 10.83 9.81 -33.19
C ASN A 334 11.00 9.25 -34.61
N GLN A 335 9.92 9.17 -35.40
CA GLN A 335 9.99 8.85 -36.83
C GLN A 335 10.42 10.12 -37.58
N GLN A 336 11.66 10.54 -37.36
CA GLN A 336 12.39 11.48 -38.19
C GLN A 336 13.88 11.14 -38.02
N GLU A 337 14.37 10.23 -38.87
CA GLU A 337 15.78 10.01 -39.29
C GLU A 337 15.94 8.58 -39.81
N LEU A 338 15.27 8.27 -40.92
CA LEU A 338 15.62 7.18 -41.83
C LEU A 338 15.04 7.59 -43.18
N ASP A 339 15.78 8.41 -43.92
CA ASP A 339 15.76 8.56 -45.38
C ASP A 339 16.64 9.78 -45.74
N GLU A 340 17.96 9.57 -45.79
CA GLU A 340 18.91 10.32 -46.63
C GLU A 340 20.30 9.71 -46.39
N ASP A 341 20.62 8.66 -47.15
CA ASP A 341 21.97 8.36 -47.64
C ASP A 341 21.87 7.20 -48.64
N ASP A 342 21.49 7.55 -49.87
CA ASP A 342 21.79 6.77 -51.07
C ASP A 342 21.85 7.72 -52.29
N GLN A 343 22.93 8.52 -52.37
CA GLN A 343 23.61 8.97 -53.59
C GLN A 343 24.84 9.84 -53.33
#